data_AF-A0A1L3Z858-F1
#
_entry.id   AF-A0A1L3Z858-F1
#
_cell.length_a   1.000
_cell.length_b   1.000
_cell.length_c   1.000
_cell.angle_alpha   90.00
_cell.angle_beta   90.00
_cell.angle_gamma   90.00
#
_symmetry.space_group_name_H-M   'P 1'
#
loop_
_entity.id
_entity.type
_entity.pdbx_description
1 polymer ?
#
loop_
_entity_poly.entity_id
_entity_poly.type
_entity_poly.pdbx_seq_one_letter_code
_entity_poly.pdbx_strand_id
1 'polypeptide(L)'
;MRWFLTVFIVGLSFVSNAKAAEPLIFHTAHFDDDTVVSLGVLSNHTAERAGYDFDVLISLSQDNAVGAGYSDPGKHRAFVKCGDPAKVSVRGIDYPVHTSGAGGDDWKDDLWRAVCTPPVS
;
A
#
# COMPACT_ATOMS: atom_id res chain seq x y z
N MET A 1 32.07 8.57 -59.17
CA MET A 1 31.04 9.32 -58.40
C MET A 1 30.92 8.65 -57.03
N ARG A 2 31.46 9.24 -55.96
CA ARG A 2 31.46 8.63 -54.61
C ARG A 2 30.15 9.02 -53.89
N TRP A 3 29.26 8.05 -53.71
CA TRP A 3 27.97 8.26 -53.04
C TRP A 3 28.16 8.11 -51.53
N PHE A 4 28.02 9.19 -50.78
CA PHE A 4 28.03 9.17 -49.32
C PHE A 4 26.65 8.74 -48.81
N LEU A 5 26.57 7.60 -48.12
CA LEU A 5 25.36 7.13 -47.44
C LEU A 5 25.38 7.68 -46.00
N THR A 6 24.53 8.66 -45.73
CA THR A 6 24.30 9.16 -44.37
C THR A 6 23.20 8.32 -43.73
N VAL A 7 23.54 7.54 -42.70
CA VAL A 7 22.57 6.75 -41.92
C VAL A 7 22.01 7.64 -40.81
N PHE A 8 20.70 7.91 -40.85
CA PHE A 8 19.96 8.59 -39.79
C PHE A 8 19.41 7.52 -38.83
N ILE A 9 19.96 7.42 -37.62
CA ILE A 9 19.43 6.55 -36.57
C ILE A 9 18.40 7.35 -35.78
N VAL A 10 17.12 7.10 -36.01
CA VAL A 10 16.02 7.62 -35.19
C VAL A 10 15.89 6.73 -33.96
N GLY A 11 16.29 7.23 -32.80
CA GLY A 11 16.05 6.56 -31.52
C GLY A 11 14.57 6.64 -31.13
N LEU A 12 13.92 5.49 -30.99
CA LEU A 12 12.56 5.39 -30.45
C LEU A 12 12.64 5.46 -28.92
N SER A 13 12.24 6.60 -28.35
CA SER A 13 12.06 6.75 -26.90
C SER A 13 10.79 6.04 -26.46
N PHE A 14 10.91 4.87 -25.84
CA PHE A 14 9.79 4.18 -25.20
C PHE A 14 9.45 4.88 -23.87
N VAL A 15 8.45 5.77 -23.90
CA VAL A 15 7.85 6.30 -22.67
C VAL A 15 6.92 5.22 -22.11
N SER A 16 7.39 4.44 -21.14
CA SER A 16 6.52 3.52 -20.39
C SER A 16 5.56 4.34 -19.53
N ASN A 17 4.29 4.38 -19.91
CA ASN A 17 3.22 4.86 -19.03
C ASN A 17 2.97 3.80 -17.96
N ALA A 18 3.74 3.83 -16.87
CA ALA A 18 3.42 3.06 -15.69
C ALA A 18 2.11 3.61 -15.11
N LYS A 19 0.99 2.94 -15.37
CA LYS A 19 -0.22 3.15 -14.57
C LYS A 19 0.11 2.68 -13.15
N ALA A 20 0.17 3.61 -12.20
CA ALA A 20 0.19 3.26 -10.80
C ALA A 20 -1.10 2.45 -10.52
N ALA A 21 -0.95 1.22 -10.06
CA ALA A 21 -2.09 0.44 -9.59
C ALA A 21 -2.71 1.21 -8.41
N GLU A 22 -4.04 1.30 -8.39
CA GLU A 22 -4.75 1.91 -7.28
C GLU A 22 -4.44 1.12 -6.00
N PRO A 23 -4.22 1.80 -4.85
CA PRO A 23 -3.93 1.12 -3.60
C PRO A 23 -5.09 0.19 -3.23
N LEU A 24 -4.77 -1.01 -2.73
CA LEU A 24 -5.79 -1.89 -2.17
C LEU A 24 -6.24 -1.32 -0.82
N ILE A 25 -7.42 -0.71 -0.78
CA ILE A 25 -8.00 -0.19 0.46
C ILE A 25 -8.29 -1.36 1.41
N PHE A 26 -7.71 -1.31 2.61
CA PHE A 26 -7.88 -2.34 3.62
C PHE A 26 -8.63 -1.84 4.87
N HIS A 27 -8.71 -0.54 5.09
CA HIS A 27 -9.42 0.05 6.21
C HIS A 27 -10.03 1.40 5.83
N THR A 28 -11.23 1.66 6.34
CA THR A 28 -11.94 2.92 6.13
C THR A 28 -12.61 3.33 7.44
N ALA A 29 -12.27 4.53 7.91
CA ALA A 29 -12.88 5.14 9.09
C ALA A 29 -13.81 6.28 8.66
N HIS A 30 -14.99 6.33 9.28
CA HIS A 30 -15.99 7.39 9.08
C HIS A 30 -16.06 8.25 10.34
N PHE A 31 -16.07 9.56 10.16
CA PHE A 31 -16.15 10.54 11.24
C PHE A 31 -17.46 11.32 11.17
N ASP A 32 -17.86 11.93 12.29
CA ASP A 32 -19.16 12.62 12.44
C ASP A 32 -19.35 13.83 11.52
N ASP A 33 -18.26 14.37 10.96
CA ASP A 33 -18.25 15.53 10.06
C ASP A 33 -18.25 15.12 8.57
N ASP A 34 -18.73 13.91 8.27
CA ASP A 34 -18.71 13.28 6.94
C ASP A 34 -17.31 13.08 6.36
N THR A 35 -16.26 13.20 7.18
CA THR A 35 -14.89 12.85 6.77
C THR A 35 -14.76 11.33 6.68
N VAL A 36 -14.19 10.86 5.58
CA VAL A 36 -13.82 9.46 5.35
C VAL A 36 -12.32 9.37 5.22
N VAL A 37 -11.66 8.60 6.09
CA VAL A 37 -10.22 8.31 5.99
C VAL A 37 -10.03 6.87 5.54
N SER A 38 -9.24 6.68 4.48
CA SER A 38 -8.93 5.37 3.94
C SER A 38 -7.44 5.08 4.03
N LEU A 39 -7.13 3.83 4.41
CA LEU A 39 -5.78 3.29 4.38
C LEU A 39 -5.69 2.21 3.30
N GLY A 40 -4.64 2.28 2.50
CA GLY A 40 -4.43 1.38 1.37
C GLY A 40 -3.04 0.76 1.36
N VAL A 41 -2.93 -0.47 0.87
CA VAL A 41 -1.63 -1.11 0.60
C VAL A 41 -1.13 -0.64 -0.76
N LEU A 42 -0.01 0.07 -0.77
CA LEU A 42 0.71 0.48 -1.98
C LEU A 42 1.62 -0.63 -2.51
N SER A 43 2.26 -1.35 -1.58
CA SER A 43 3.14 -2.48 -1.92
C SER A 43 3.26 -3.42 -0.74
N ASN A 44 3.47 -4.71 -1.03
CA ASN A 44 3.66 -5.76 -0.06
C ASN A 44 4.79 -6.68 -0.55
N HIS A 45 5.87 -6.78 0.22
CA HIS A 45 7.03 -7.61 -0.09
C HIS A 45 7.43 -8.45 1.12
N THR A 46 8.18 -9.52 0.90
CA THR A 46 8.76 -10.30 2.00
C THR A 46 9.69 -9.41 2.84
N ALA A 47 9.55 -9.45 4.16
CA ALA A 47 10.39 -8.66 5.05
C ALA A 47 11.82 -9.22 5.11
N GLU A 48 12.82 -8.35 5.01
CA GLU A 48 14.21 -8.68 5.35
C GLU A 48 14.43 -8.70 6.88
N ARG A 49 13.52 -8.09 7.64
CA ARG A 49 13.61 -7.98 9.09
C ARG A 49 13.15 -9.28 9.74
N ALA A 50 14.06 -9.92 10.47
CA ALA A 50 13.75 -11.12 11.24
C ALA A 50 12.55 -10.93 12.17
N GLY A 51 11.69 -11.95 12.23
CA GLY A 51 10.47 -11.94 13.03
C GLY A 51 9.24 -11.33 12.36
N TYR A 52 9.36 -10.90 11.09
CA TYR A 52 8.27 -10.42 10.26
C TYR A 52 8.22 -11.19 8.96
N ASP A 53 7.01 -11.35 8.42
CA ASP A 53 6.76 -12.04 7.16
C ASP A 53 6.72 -11.04 6.00
N PHE A 54 6.15 -9.85 6.24
CA PHE A 54 5.94 -8.84 5.21
C PHE A 54 6.39 -7.43 5.64
N ASP A 55 6.85 -6.67 4.65
CA ASP A 55 7.14 -5.25 4.66
C ASP A 55 6.17 -4.54 3.70
N VAL A 56 5.36 -3.64 4.27
CA VAL A 56 4.20 -3.06 3.60
C VAL A 56 4.32 -1.54 3.58
N LEU A 57 4.07 -0.94 2.42
CA LEU A 57 3.90 0.50 2.31
C LEU A 57 2.41 0.84 2.28
N ILE A 58 2.01 1.75 3.15
CA ILE A 58 0.62 2.17 3.37
C ILE A 58 0.44 3.60 2.86
N SER A 59 -0.62 3.82 2.07
CA SER A 59 -1.13 5.13 1.72
C SER A 59 -2.22 5.57 2.69
N LEU A 60 -2.35 6.88 2.86
CA LEU A 60 -3.45 7.52 3.56
C LEU A 60 -4.15 8.49 2.62
N SER A 61 -5.47 8.40 2.53
CA SER A 61 -6.31 9.40 1.86
C SER A 61 -7.48 9.80 2.74
N GLN A 62 -7.98 10.99 2.49
CA GLN A 62 -9.14 11.55 3.16
C GLN A 62 -10.07 12.16 2.12
N ASP A 63 -11.35 11.84 2.19
CA ASP A 63 -12.40 12.50 1.43
C ASP A 63 -13.40 13.16 2.38
N ASN A 64 -14.07 14.22 1.92
CA ASN A 64 -15.17 14.85 2.64
C ASN A 64 -16.27 15.26 1.64
N ALA A 65 -17.50 15.41 2.12
CA ALA A 65 -18.65 15.73 1.27
C ALA A 65 -18.61 17.14 0.64
N VAL A 66 -17.73 18.03 1.13
CA VAL A 66 -17.79 19.48 0.89
C VAL A 66 -16.58 20.02 0.11
N GLY A 67 -15.50 19.26 -0.03
CA GLY A 67 -14.21 19.75 -0.53
C GLY A 67 -13.46 18.77 -1.43
N ALA A 68 -12.26 19.17 -1.82
CA ALA A 68 -11.35 18.31 -2.57
C ALA A 68 -10.70 17.29 -1.63
N GLY A 69 -10.70 16.02 -2.02
CA GLY A 69 -10.02 14.95 -1.31
C GLY A 69 -8.53 15.23 -1.10
N TYR A 70 -7.99 14.77 0.02
CA TYR A 70 -6.59 14.84 0.37
C TYR A 70 -5.94 13.45 0.21
N SER A 71 -4.79 13.43 -0.45
CA SER A 71 -3.93 12.25 -0.54
C SER A 71 -2.62 12.59 0.14
N ASP A 72 -2.26 11.85 1.19
CA ASP A 72 -0.99 12.03 1.86
C ASP A 72 0.13 11.59 0.90
N PRO A 73 1.09 12.47 0.53
CA PRO A 73 2.23 12.06 -0.28
C PRO A 73 3.20 11.11 0.47
N GLY A 74 3.04 10.99 1.79
CA GLY A 74 3.78 10.05 2.62
C GLY A 74 3.53 8.58 2.24
N LYS A 75 4.58 7.77 2.40
CA LYS A 75 4.50 6.31 2.34
C LYS A 75 4.83 5.75 3.71
N HIS A 76 3.83 5.21 4.39
CA HIS A 76 3.99 4.74 5.77
C HIS A 76 4.39 3.26 5.77
N ARG A 77 5.60 2.97 6.26
CA ARG A 77 6.11 1.61 6.31
C ARG A 77 5.62 0.88 7.56
N ALA A 78 5.13 -0.34 7.39
CA ALA A 78 4.76 -1.24 8.47
C ALA A 78 5.32 -2.66 8.20
N PHE A 79 5.64 -3.39 9.26
CA PHE A 79 5.99 -4.81 9.16
C PHE A 79 4.87 -5.67 9.73
N VAL A 80 4.56 -6.78 9.07
CA VAL A 80 3.49 -7.70 9.47
C VAL A 80 4.05 -9.08 9.75
N LYS A 81 3.70 -9.64 10.92
CA LYS A 81 3.93 -11.04 11.27
C LYS A 81 2.59 -11.78 11.24
N CYS A 82 2.48 -12.78 10.37
CA CYS A 82 1.26 -13.56 10.16
C CYS A 82 1.08 -14.66 11.20
N GLY A 83 2.16 -15.34 11.60
CA GLY A 83 2.10 -16.43 12.57
C GLY A 83 2.02 -15.95 14.03
N ASP A 84 1.54 -16.81 14.93
CA ASP A 84 1.41 -16.47 16.34
C ASP A 84 2.76 -16.26 17.06
N PRO A 85 2.88 -15.26 17.95
CA PRO A 85 1.89 -14.19 18.18
C PRO A 85 1.86 -13.21 16.99
N ALA A 86 0.68 -13.02 16.40
CA ALA A 86 0.47 -12.10 15.29
C ALA A 86 0.67 -10.65 15.75
N LYS A 87 1.32 -9.84 14.89
CA LYS A 87 1.60 -8.44 15.20
C LYS A 87 1.85 -7.59 13.97
N VAL A 88 1.62 -6.29 14.14
CA VAL A 88 2.02 -5.23 13.20
C VAL A 88 3.04 -4.33 13.90
N SER A 89 4.14 -4.01 13.23
CA SER A 89 5.15 -3.08 13.73
C SER A 89 5.15 -1.78 12.94
N VAL A 90 4.99 -0.66 13.63
CA VAL A 90 5.00 0.68 13.04
C VAL A 90 6.08 1.49 13.75
N ARG A 91 7.03 2.03 12.97
CA ARG A 91 8.16 2.83 13.51
C ARG A 91 8.91 2.11 14.65
N GLY A 92 8.98 0.78 14.59
CA GLY A 92 9.69 -0.06 15.56
C GLY A 92 8.89 -0.40 16.82
N ILE A 93 7.63 0.00 16.92
CA ILE A 93 6.72 -0.37 18.00
C ILE A 93 5.83 -1.51 17.53
N ASP A 94 5.81 -2.60 18.31
CA ASP A 94 5.05 -3.80 18.01
C ASP A 94 3.68 -3.72 18.68
N TYR A 95 2.64 -3.89 17.87
CA TYR A 95 1.25 -3.93 18.30
C TYR A 95 0.72 -5.34 18.09
N PRO A 96 0.18 -6.00 19.14
CA PRO A 96 -0.48 -7.29 18.97
C PRO A 96 -1.71 -7.13 18.07
N VAL A 97 -1.99 -8.18 17.29
CA VAL A 97 -3.16 -8.25 16.43
C VAL A 97 -4.13 -9.30 16.94
N HIS A 98 -5.42 -8.99 16.90
CA HIS A 98 -6.47 -9.97 17.17
C HIS A 98 -6.81 -10.70 15.87
N THR A 99 -6.41 -11.97 15.78
CA THR A 99 -6.62 -12.81 14.59
C THR A 99 -8.04 -13.38 14.50
N SER A 100 -8.84 -13.24 15.56
CA SER A 100 -10.24 -13.67 15.63
C SER A 100 -11.21 -12.50 15.42
N GLY A 101 -12.36 -12.77 14.78
CA GLY A 101 -13.40 -11.77 14.52
C GLY A 101 -13.47 -11.28 13.08
N ALA A 102 -14.38 -10.34 12.80
CA ALA A 102 -14.68 -9.87 11.44
C ALA A 102 -13.73 -8.77 10.92
N GLY A 103 -12.94 -8.14 11.80
CA GLY A 103 -12.19 -6.91 11.46
C GLY A 103 -13.09 -5.68 11.46
N GLY A 104 -12.52 -4.50 11.20
CA GLY A 104 -13.25 -3.24 10.97
C GLY A 104 -13.02 -2.15 12.01
N ASP A 105 -12.69 -2.49 13.25
CA ASP A 105 -12.54 -1.50 14.33
C ASP A 105 -11.09 -1.02 14.51
N ASP A 106 -10.11 -1.88 14.27
CA ASP A 106 -8.68 -1.57 14.39
C ASP A 106 -7.97 -1.80 13.06
N TRP A 107 -7.43 -0.71 12.49
CA TRP A 107 -6.73 -0.74 11.22
C TRP A 107 -5.52 -1.69 11.18
N LYS A 108 -4.91 -2.03 12.32
CA LYS A 108 -3.78 -2.96 12.41
C LYS A 108 -4.25 -4.41 12.21
N ASP A 109 -5.41 -4.75 12.77
CA ASP A 109 -6.04 -6.04 12.58
C ASP A 109 -6.49 -6.19 11.11
N ASP A 110 -7.01 -5.10 10.52
CA ASP A 110 -7.42 -5.07 9.12
C ASP A 110 -6.23 -5.14 8.15
N LEU A 111 -5.13 -4.46 8.45
CA LEU A 111 -3.88 -4.57 7.69
C LEU A 111 -3.36 -6.02 7.71
N TRP A 112 -3.32 -6.63 8.90
CA TRP A 112 -2.89 -8.01 9.04
C TRP A 112 -3.76 -8.94 8.21
N ARG A 113 -5.09 -8.76 8.22
CA ARG A 113 -6.02 -9.58 7.44
C ARG A 113 -5.82 -9.40 5.93
N ALA A 114 -5.66 -8.17 5.46
CA ALA A 114 -5.43 -7.88 4.06
C ALA A 114 -4.13 -8.51 3.53
N VAL A 115 -3.11 -8.62 4.39
CA VAL A 115 -1.78 -9.13 4.02
C VAL A 115 -1.64 -10.64 4.22
N CYS A 116 -2.17 -11.17 5.32
CA CYS A 116 -1.98 -12.56 5.75
C CYS A 116 -3.13 -13.49 5.36
N THR A 117 -4.31 -12.95 5.05
CA THR A 117 -5.48 -13.71 4.59
C THR A 117 -6.05 -13.16 3.29
N PRO A 118 -5.24 -12.97 2.23
CA PRO A 118 -5.75 -12.49 0.95
C PRO A 118 -6.77 -13.49 0.40
N PRO A 119 -7.85 -13.02 -0.26
CA PRO A 119 -8.81 -13.91 -0.89
C PRO A 119 -8.09 -14.81 -1.91
N VAL A 120 -8.39 -16.11 -1.86
CA VAL A 120 -7.96 -17.07 -2.87
C VAL A 120 -8.95 -17.03 -4.04
N SER A 121 -8.44 -16.84 -5.25
CA SER A 121 -9.24 -16.79 -6.50
C SER A 121 -9.77 -18.16 -6.93
#